data_AF-A0A3D5P3W8-F1
#
_entry.id   AF-A0A3D5P3W8-F1
#
_cell.length_a   1.000
_cell.length_b   1.000
_cell.length_c   1.000
_cell.angle_alpha   90.00
_cell.angle_beta   90.00
_cell.angle_gamma   90.00
#
_symmetry.space_group_name_H-M   'P 1'
#
loop_
_entity.id
_entity.type
_entity.pdbx_description
1 polymer ?
#
loop_
_entity_poly.entity_id
_entity_poly.type
_entity_poly.pdbx_seq_one_letter_code
_entity_poly.pdbx_strand_id
1 'polypeptide(L)'
;MGHTVHPTYPALTPLIADPHPHASLAGISLTVSVNAPGSRPAFSTTNGLLVTHDGWSGPSILDASHLAIRGKKDGSRQELTVQWAQVDAYEWDQKLQAEKGTVRSTISSLLPRRLADQLISEAQVDGATRLSQLRKGDRKSVVETLSQYAVPWTGDAGYKKAEVTGGGVSLSEVHPATMESTKCPGLYLCGEILDAFGPIGGHNFLWAWATGRSAGMNAAAQLP
;
A
#
# COMPACT_ATOMS: atom_id res chain seq x y z
N MET A 1 -26.23 -10.26 -21.10
CA MET A 1 -25.87 -11.19 -20.00
C MET A 1 -26.38 -10.71 -18.64
N GLY A 2 -26.55 -9.39 -18.40
CA GLY A 2 -27.29 -8.90 -17.22
C GLY A 2 -26.52 -8.92 -15.89
N HIS A 3 -25.20 -9.15 -15.94
CA HIS A 3 -24.35 -9.16 -14.77
C HIS A 3 -24.11 -7.77 -14.18
N THR A 4 -23.97 -7.70 -12.86
CA THR A 4 -23.47 -6.50 -12.18
C THR A 4 -21.96 -6.41 -12.37
N VAL A 5 -21.49 -5.28 -12.88
CA VAL A 5 -20.06 -4.98 -13.02
C VAL A 5 -19.73 -3.83 -12.07
N HIS A 6 -18.91 -4.12 -11.06
CA HIS A 6 -18.41 -3.08 -10.15
C HIS A 6 -17.45 -2.15 -10.90
N PRO A 7 -17.50 -0.83 -10.63
CA PRO A 7 -16.64 0.13 -11.31
C PRO A 7 -15.17 -0.26 -11.23
N THR A 8 -14.51 -0.25 -12.37
CA THR A 8 -13.10 -0.66 -12.46
C THR A 8 -12.18 0.47 -12.04
N TYR A 9 -11.06 0.13 -11.42
CA TYR A 9 -10.01 1.07 -11.06
C TYR A 9 -8.63 0.39 -11.15
N PRO A 10 -7.54 1.15 -11.35
CA PRO A 10 -6.19 0.60 -11.31
C PRO A 10 -5.86 0.15 -9.89
N ALA A 11 -5.56 -1.14 -9.71
CA ALA A 11 -5.17 -1.71 -8.43
C ALA A 11 -3.72 -2.21 -8.49
N LEU A 12 -3.07 -2.31 -7.32
CA LEU A 12 -1.64 -2.61 -7.24
C LEU A 12 -0.83 -1.65 -8.13
N THR A 13 -1.06 -0.35 -7.97
CA THR A 13 -0.46 0.71 -8.79
C THR A 13 0.32 1.72 -7.94
N PRO A 14 1.41 2.31 -8.45
CA PRO A 14 2.10 3.38 -7.75
C PRO A 14 1.19 4.57 -7.44
N LEU A 15 1.44 5.24 -6.31
CA LEU A 15 0.78 6.50 -5.95
C LEU A 15 1.64 7.68 -6.39
N ILE A 16 1.03 8.67 -7.03
CA ILE A 16 1.69 9.86 -7.57
C ILE A 16 1.49 11.04 -6.62
N ALA A 17 2.47 11.92 -6.53
CA ALA A 17 2.40 13.16 -5.75
C ALA A 17 2.90 14.35 -6.57
N ASP A 18 2.17 15.46 -6.55
CA ASP A 18 2.53 16.69 -7.25
C ASP A 18 2.20 17.94 -6.40
N PRO A 19 3.20 18.67 -5.87
CA PRO A 19 4.63 18.33 -5.89
C PRO A 19 4.93 17.13 -4.97
N HIS A 20 5.86 16.26 -5.37
CA HIS A 20 6.32 15.15 -4.51
C HIS A 20 7.40 15.66 -3.54
N PRO A 21 7.16 15.69 -2.21
CA PRO A 21 8.13 16.24 -1.26
C PRO A 21 9.43 15.44 -1.17
N HIS A 22 9.40 14.15 -1.56
CA HIS A 22 10.56 13.26 -1.53
C HIS A 22 11.12 12.97 -2.93
N ALA A 23 10.80 13.78 -3.94
CA ALA A 23 11.31 13.60 -5.32
C ALA A 23 12.85 13.54 -5.38
N SER A 24 13.53 14.31 -4.53
CA SER A 24 14.99 14.32 -4.41
C SER A 24 15.54 13.03 -3.78
N LEU A 25 14.69 12.16 -3.23
CA LEU A 25 15.04 10.88 -2.62
C LEU A 25 14.76 9.69 -3.55
N ALA A 26 14.37 9.94 -4.80
CA ALA A 26 14.12 8.90 -5.79
C ALA A 26 15.26 7.86 -5.84
N GLY A 27 14.86 6.58 -5.87
CA GLY A 27 15.77 5.43 -5.82
C GLY A 27 16.04 4.90 -4.41
N ILE A 28 15.65 5.60 -3.34
CA ILE A 28 15.67 5.02 -1.99
C ILE A 28 14.62 3.90 -1.93
N SER A 29 15.09 2.70 -1.58
CA SER A 29 14.27 1.51 -1.37
C SER A 29 14.60 0.88 -0.03
N LEU A 30 13.58 0.56 0.76
CA LEU A 30 13.73 -0.03 2.09
C LEU A 30 12.45 -0.77 2.52
N THR A 31 12.59 -1.69 3.47
CA THR A 31 11.44 -2.38 4.07
C THR A 31 10.78 -1.49 5.11
N VAL A 32 9.50 -1.20 4.90
CA VAL A 32 8.67 -0.36 5.78
C VAL A 32 7.37 -1.08 6.11
N SER A 33 6.66 -0.60 7.12
CA SER A 33 5.26 -0.98 7.34
C SER A 33 4.33 0.13 6.84
N VAL A 34 3.42 -0.21 5.91
CA VAL A 34 2.36 0.67 5.44
C VAL A 34 1.06 0.28 6.12
N ASN A 35 0.37 1.26 6.69
CA ASN A 35 -0.92 1.08 7.36
C ASN A 35 -1.98 1.97 6.70
N ALA A 36 -3.25 1.57 6.81
CA ALA A 36 -4.38 2.41 6.42
C ALA A 36 -5.27 2.68 7.64
N PRO A 37 -4.96 3.71 8.46
CA PRO A 37 -5.72 3.99 9.68
C PRO A 37 -7.22 4.14 9.42
N GLY A 38 -8.03 3.45 10.21
CA GLY A 38 -9.49 3.47 10.09
C GLY A 38 -10.06 2.68 8.92
N SER A 39 -9.24 1.99 8.12
CA SER A 39 -9.73 1.08 7.09
C SER A 39 -10.51 -0.08 7.70
N ARG A 40 -11.48 -0.62 6.95
CA ARG A 40 -12.24 -1.81 7.33
C ARG A 40 -12.31 -2.79 6.16
N PRO A 41 -11.70 -3.98 6.27
CA PRO A 41 -10.91 -4.49 7.41
C PRO A 41 -9.65 -3.64 7.68
N ALA A 42 -9.09 -3.79 8.89
CA ALA A 42 -7.83 -3.14 9.23
C ALA A 42 -6.73 -3.64 8.29
N PHE A 43 -5.89 -2.72 7.80
CA PHE A 43 -4.84 -3.02 6.84
C PHE A 43 -3.47 -2.61 7.37
N SER A 44 -2.53 -3.55 7.29
CA SER A 44 -1.11 -3.35 7.54
C SER A 44 -0.31 -4.34 6.68
N THR A 45 0.76 -3.87 6.04
CA THR A 45 1.70 -4.71 5.30
C THR A 45 3.13 -4.26 5.56
N THR A 46 4.06 -5.21 5.65
CA THR A 46 5.49 -4.94 5.84
C THR A 46 6.28 -5.55 4.69
N ASN A 47 6.75 -4.71 3.79
CA ASN A 47 7.49 -5.09 2.58
C ASN A 47 8.29 -3.88 2.04
N GLY A 48 8.87 -4.01 0.85
CA GLY A 48 9.60 -2.93 0.19
C GLY A 48 8.71 -1.73 -0.17
N LEU A 49 9.21 -0.53 0.12
CA LEU A 49 8.76 0.74 -0.45
C LEU A 49 9.89 1.31 -1.29
N LEU A 50 9.53 1.89 -2.44
CA LEU A 50 10.42 2.61 -3.34
C LEU A 50 9.95 4.06 -3.47
N VAL A 51 10.82 5.01 -3.15
CA VAL A 51 10.62 6.42 -3.51
C VAL A 51 10.99 6.62 -4.97
N THR A 52 10.09 7.22 -5.75
CA THR A 52 10.28 7.51 -7.17
C THR A 52 10.37 9.03 -7.39
N HIS A 53 10.65 9.48 -8.61
CA HIS A 53 10.70 10.93 -8.89
C HIS A 53 9.33 11.60 -8.70
N ASP A 54 8.27 10.86 -9.01
CA ASP A 54 6.91 11.33 -9.17
C ASP A 54 5.96 10.76 -8.10
N GLY A 55 6.47 10.02 -7.11
CA GLY A 55 5.68 9.51 -5.98
C GLY A 55 6.23 8.23 -5.35
N TRP A 56 5.34 7.30 -5.02
CA TRP A 56 5.58 6.14 -4.18
C TRP A 56 5.27 4.84 -4.90
N SER A 57 6.16 3.86 -4.79
CA SER A 57 6.01 2.52 -5.36
C SER A 57 6.55 1.47 -4.39
N GLY A 58 6.75 0.25 -4.89
CA GLY A 58 7.18 -0.91 -4.13
C GLY A 58 6.00 -1.69 -3.53
N PRO A 59 6.19 -2.99 -3.25
CA PRO A 59 5.13 -3.90 -2.82
C PRO A 59 4.18 -3.34 -1.75
N SER A 60 4.71 -2.67 -0.71
CA SER A 60 3.87 -2.12 0.37
C SER A 60 2.90 -1.04 -0.10
N ILE A 61 3.33 -0.18 -1.03
CA ILE A 61 2.47 0.85 -1.62
C ILE A 61 1.48 0.23 -2.60
N LEU A 62 1.93 -0.71 -3.43
CA LEU A 62 1.07 -1.38 -4.41
C LEU A 62 -0.07 -2.10 -3.70
N ASP A 63 0.22 -2.90 -2.67
CA ASP A 63 -0.81 -3.59 -1.88
C ASP A 63 -1.82 -2.62 -1.24
N ALA A 64 -1.35 -1.47 -0.75
CA ALA A 64 -2.19 -0.46 -0.09
C ALA A 64 -2.96 0.43 -1.07
N SER A 65 -2.51 0.55 -2.32
CA SER A 65 -3.01 1.54 -3.31
C SER A 65 -4.52 1.50 -3.51
N HIS A 66 -5.10 0.29 -3.53
CA HIS A 66 -6.54 0.11 -3.74
C HIS A 66 -7.39 0.78 -2.65
N LEU A 67 -6.89 0.85 -1.41
CA LEU A 67 -7.59 1.52 -0.31
C LEU A 67 -7.57 3.03 -0.49
N ALA A 68 -6.42 3.59 -0.89
CA ALA A 68 -6.26 5.02 -1.16
C ALA A 68 -7.16 5.46 -2.33
N ILE A 69 -7.15 4.70 -3.44
CA ILE A 69 -7.87 5.02 -4.67
C ILE A 69 -9.39 4.92 -4.49
N ARG A 70 -9.88 3.88 -3.78
CA ARG A 70 -11.31 3.73 -3.50
C ARG A 70 -11.82 4.74 -2.47
N GLY A 71 -10.94 5.21 -1.59
CA GLY A 71 -11.30 6.06 -0.47
C GLY A 71 -12.23 5.37 0.53
N LYS A 72 -12.85 6.18 1.40
CA LYS A 72 -13.80 5.74 2.42
C LYS A 72 -15.23 5.81 1.90
N LYS A 73 -16.14 5.11 2.58
CA LYS A 73 -17.58 5.07 2.21
C LYS A 73 -18.27 6.43 2.22
N ASP A 74 -17.76 7.38 3.01
CA ASP A 74 -18.27 8.74 3.09
C ASP A 74 -17.72 9.67 1.98
N GLY A 75 -16.91 9.12 1.06
CA GLY A 75 -16.28 9.86 -0.03
C GLY A 75 -14.98 10.56 0.35
N SER A 76 -14.56 10.50 1.63
CA SER A 76 -13.27 11.04 2.06
C SER A 76 -12.10 10.14 1.64
N ARG A 77 -10.90 10.73 1.56
CA ARG A 77 -9.68 9.98 1.21
C ARG A 77 -9.31 8.99 2.32
N GLN A 78 -8.85 7.81 1.94
CA GLN A 78 -8.18 6.91 2.86
C GLN A 78 -6.72 7.35 2.99
N GLU A 79 -6.32 7.70 4.21
CA GLU A 79 -4.94 8.01 4.54
C GLU A 79 -4.12 6.72 4.60
N LEU A 80 -2.88 6.79 4.13
CA LEU A 80 -1.87 5.76 4.32
C LEU A 80 -0.75 6.33 5.17
N THR A 81 -0.29 5.56 6.15
CA THR A 81 0.85 5.93 6.99
C THR A 81 2.00 4.95 6.86
N VAL A 82 3.23 5.45 6.96
CA VAL A 82 4.46 4.68 6.89
C VAL A 82 5.15 4.69 8.26
N GLN A 83 5.49 3.50 8.74
CA GLN A 83 6.52 3.29 9.76
C GLN A 83 7.83 2.96 9.03
N TRP A 84 8.79 3.88 9.10
CA TRP A 84 9.99 3.83 8.27
C TRP A 84 11.01 2.77 8.69
N ALA A 85 11.01 2.39 9.96
CA ALA A 85 11.92 1.40 10.53
C ALA A 85 11.15 0.23 11.15
N GLN A 86 11.84 -0.88 11.38
CA GLN A 86 11.29 -2.04 12.10
C GLN A 86 11.35 -1.84 13.61
N VAL A 87 11.07 -0.62 14.07
CA VAL A 87 10.92 -0.25 15.47
C VAL A 87 9.71 0.67 15.60
N ASP A 88 8.94 0.49 16.66
CA ASP A 88 7.70 1.22 16.87
C ASP A 88 7.94 2.62 17.49
N ALA A 89 6.84 3.37 17.71
CA ALA A 89 6.90 4.70 18.29
C ALA A 89 7.51 4.72 19.71
N TYR A 90 7.26 3.68 20.51
CA TYR A 90 7.76 3.57 21.87
C TYR A 90 9.27 3.29 21.87
N GLU A 91 9.73 2.39 21.02
CA GLU A 91 11.15 2.08 20.84
C GLU A 91 11.92 3.31 20.32
N TRP A 92 11.35 4.07 19.37
CA TRP A 92 11.94 5.34 18.94
C TRP A 92 12.05 6.36 20.09
N ASP A 93 10.99 6.51 20.88
CA ASP A 93 11.00 7.43 22.04
C ASP A 93 12.07 7.03 23.06
N GLN A 94 12.24 5.74 23.33
CA GLN A 94 13.32 5.24 24.18
C GLN A 94 14.70 5.53 23.62
N LYS A 95 14.94 5.26 22.33
CA LYS A 95 16.23 5.52 21.67
C LYS A 95 16.61 6.99 21.73
N LEU A 96 15.66 7.88 21.46
CA LEU A 96 15.87 9.33 21.49
C LEU A 96 16.03 9.90 22.91
N GLN A 97 15.71 9.13 23.96
CA GLN A 97 15.95 9.50 25.36
C GLN A 97 17.25 8.93 25.93
N ALA A 98 17.58 7.69 25.60
CA ALA A 98 18.63 6.92 26.28
C ALA A 98 19.99 6.95 25.58
N GLU A 99 20.02 7.13 24.26
CA GLU A 99 21.27 7.05 23.50
C GLU A 99 22.14 8.31 23.65
N LYS A 100 23.46 8.13 23.49
CA LYS A 100 24.39 9.25 23.35
C LYS A 100 24.49 9.62 21.87
N GLY A 101 24.50 10.91 21.56
CA GLY A 101 24.71 11.39 20.21
C GLY A 101 23.77 12.51 19.83
N THR A 102 23.54 12.63 18.53
CA THR A 102 22.66 13.61 17.90
C THR A 102 21.41 12.93 17.35
N VAL A 103 20.34 13.70 17.16
CA VAL A 103 19.11 13.22 16.49
C VAL A 103 19.44 12.52 15.18
N ARG A 104 20.30 13.13 14.35
CA ARG A 104 20.69 12.58 13.05
C ARG A 104 21.46 11.28 13.15
N SER A 105 22.42 11.16 14.08
CA SER A 105 23.21 9.94 14.23
C SER A 105 22.34 8.75 14.67
N THR A 106 21.37 8.99 15.56
CA THR A 106 20.46 7.93 16.03
C THR A 106 19.51 7.48 14.93
N ILE A 107 18.89 8.40 14.19
CA ILE A 107 17.95 8.03 13.10
C ILE A 107 18.70 7.35 11.94
N SER A 108 19.89 7.87 11.58
CA SER A 108 20.71 7.29 10.50
C SER A 108 21.32 5.92 10.85
N SER A 109 21.19 5.46 12.09
CA SER A 109 21.59 4.09 12.47
C SER A 109 20.63 3.01 11.95
N LEU A 110 19.37 3.40 11.67
CA LEU A 110 18.32 2.50 11.17
C LEU A 110 17.81 2.87 9.77
N LEU A 111 18.02 4.13 9.34
CA LEU A 111 17.51 4.63 8.06
C LEU A 111 18.62 5.15 7.14
N PRO A 112 18.42 5.09 5.80
CA PRO A 112 19.32 5.73 4.85
C PRO A 112 19.49 7.22 5.16
N ARG A 113 20.74 7.70 5.14
CA ARG A 113 21.09 9.06 5.57
C ARG A 113 20.27 10.17 4.93
N ARG A 114 20.02 10.09 3.62
CA ARG A 114 19.23 11.09 2.87
C ARG A 114 17.78 11.14 3.33
N LEU A 115 17.18 9.97 3.61
CA LEU A 115 15.83 9.87 4.15
C LEU A 115 15.79 10.39 5.60
N ALA A 116 16.76 10.01 6.43
CA ALA A 116 16.87 10.50 7.80
C ALA A 116 16.93 12.04 7.83
N ASP A 117 17.78 12.64 6.99
CA ASP A 117 17.91 14.10 6.91
C ASP A 117 16.59 14.79 6.47
N GLN A 118 15.85 14.20 5.53
CA GLN A 118 14.54 14.69 5.10
C GLN A 118 13.50 14.61 6.24
N LEU A 119 13.36 13.45 6.88
CA LEU A 119 12.38 13.24 7.94
C LEU A 119 12.66 14.11 9.17
N ILE A 120 13.93 14.34 9.50
CA ILE A 120 14.33 15.28 10.56
C ILE A 120 13.90 16.71 10.22
N SER A 121 14.10 17.13 8.97
CA SER A 121 13.67 18.44 8.49
C SER A 121 12.15 18.59 8.54
N GLU A 122 11.40 17.55 8.18
CA GLU A 122 9.93 17.55 8.22
C GLU A 122 9.40 17.57 9.65
N ALA A 123 10.11 16.95 10.60
CA ALA A 123 9.84 17.08 12.03
C ALA A 123 10.25 18.46 12.61
N GLN A 124 10.80 19.35 11.80
CA GLN A 124 11.25 20.71 12.20
C GLN A 124 12.30 20.69 13.33
N VAL A 125 13.19 19.70 13.34
CA VAL A 125 14.26 19.55 14.34
C VAL A 125 15.63 19.74 13.69
N ASP A 126 16.57 20.38 14.38
CA ASP A 126 17.97 20.35 13.96
C ASP A 126 18.59 18.98 14.25
N GLY A 127 18.97 18.26 13.19
CA GLY A 127 19.62 16.96 13.28
C GLY A 127 20.94 16.95 14.08
N ALA A 128 21.62 18.08 14.24
CA ALA A 128 22.83 18.20 15.07
C ALA A 128 22.52 18.33 16.58
N THR A 129 21.26 18.53 16.94
CA THR A 129 20.82 18.61 18.34
C THR A 129 21.22 17.34 19.09
N ARG A 130 21.92 17.52 20.22
CA ARG A 130 22.25 16.39 21.10
C ARG A 130 20.98 15.84 21.73
N LEU A 131 20.87 14.52 21.85
CA LEU A 131 19.67 13.89 22.43
C LEU A 131 19.38 14.39 23.86
N SER A 132 20.42 14.67 24.64
CA SER A 132 20.29 15.26 25.99
C SER A 132 19.69 16.69 26.00
N GLN A 133 19.64 17.37 24.86
CA GLN A 133 19.10 18.71 24.68
C GLN A 133 17.79 18.70 23.87
N LEU A 134 17.35 17.55 23.37
CA LEU A 134 16.15 17.41 22.58
C LEU A 134 14.92 17.59 23.47
N ARG A 135 14.08 18.59 23.16
CA ARG A 135 12.88 18.88 23.94
C ARG A 135 11.84 17.77 23.73
N LYS A 136 10.97 17.58 24.71
CA LYS A 136 9.89 16.56 24.65
C LYS A 136 8.97 16.75 23.44
N GLY A 137 8.64 18.00 23.09
CA GLY A 137 7.81 18.31 21.92
C GLY A 137 8.49 17.91 20.60
N ASP A 138 9.73 18.37 20.42
CA ASP A 138 10.57 18.04 19.26
C ASP A 138 10.74 16.52 19.11
N ARG A 139 11.03 15.83 20.22
CA ARG A 139 11.13 14.36 20.24
C ARG A 139 9.83 13.70 19.80
N LYS A 140 8.68 14.16 20.29
CA LYS A 140 7.37 13.64 19.90
C LYS A 140 7.15 13.82 18.39
N SER A 141 7.46 14.98 17.84
CA SER A 141 7.34 15.24 16.39
C SER A 141 8.25 14.33 15.56
N VAL A 142 9.49 14.09 16.01
CA VAL A 142 10.40 13.14 15.37
C VAL A 142 9.82 11.72 15.42
N VAL A 143 9.33 11.26 16.58
CA VAL A 143 8.74 9.92 16.73
C VAL A 143 7.52 9.75 15.81
N GLU A 144 6.61 10.73 15.78
CA GLU A 144 5.43 10.71 14.89
C GLU A 144 5.85 10.64 13.42
N THR A 145 6.83 11.44 13.01
CA THR A 145 7.36 11.45 11.63
C THR A 145 8.04 10.13 11.24
N LEU A 146 8.65 9.43 12.19
CA LEU A 146 9.33 8.14 11.94
C LEU A 146 8.37 6.94 11.93
N SER A 147 7.29 7.01 12.69
CA SER A 147 6.41 5.86 12.96
C SER A 147 5.03 5.93 12.32
N GLN A 148 4.54 7.13 12.00
CA GLN A 148 3.20 7.37 11.48
C GLN A 148 3.21 8.42 10.37
N TYR A 149 4.20 8.34 9.46
CA TYR A 149 4.35 9.30 8.38
C TYR A 149 3.17 9.23 7.40
N ALA A 150 2.35 10.27 7.34
CA ALA A 150 1.27 10.36 6.37
C ALA A 150 1.84 10.46 4.96
N VAL A 151 1.55 9.48 4.09
CA VAL A 151 2.06 9.43 2.71
C VAL A 151 1.37 10.52 1.88
N PRO A 152 2.07 11.56 1.41
CA PRO A 152 1.48 12.58 0.56
C PRO A 152 1.28 12.04 -0.85
N TRP A 153 0.05 12.12 -1.37
CA TRP A 153 -0.29 11.70 -2.73
C TRP A 153 -1.44 12.53 -3.31
N THR A 154 -1.44 12.68 -4.64
CA THR A 154 -2.43 13.47 -5.40
C THR A 154 -3.22 12.63 -6.41
N GLY A 155 -2.69 11.47 -6.82
CA GLY A 155 -3.38 10.51 -7.67
C GLY A 155 -2.66 9.16 -7.72
N ASP A 156 -3.05 8.32 -8.67
CA ASP A 156 -2.41 7.05 -8.98
C ASP A 156 -1.76 7.08 -10.38
N ALA A 157 -0.90 6.12 -10.67
CA ALA A 157 -0.18 6.06 -11.94
C ALA A 157 -1.00 5.54 -13.13
N GLY A 158 -2.28 5.21 -12.92
CA GLY A 158 -3.20 4.72 -13.94
C GLY A 158 -2.93 3.28 -14.39
N TYR A 159 -3.78 2.79 -15.29
CA TYR A 159 -3.72 1.43 -15.81
C TYR A 159 -2.42 1.06 -16.52
N LYS A 160 -1.68 2.03 -17.05
CA LYS A 160 -0.39 1.76 -17.72
C LYS A 160 0.68 1.23 -16.76
N LYS A 161 0.57 1.52 -15.45
CA LYS A 161 1.49 1.06 -14.42
C LYS A 161 0.82 0.15 -13.36
N ALA A 162 -0.48 -0.10 -13.50
CA ALA A 162 -1.20 -0.99 -12.58
C ALA A 162 -0.87 -2.44 -12.92
N GLU A 163 -0.66 -3.27 -11.90
CA GLU A 163 -0.45 -4.71 -12.09
C GLU A 163 -1.76 -5.45 -12.38
N VAL A 164 -2.88 -4.95 -11.84
CA VAL A 164 -4.21 -5.56 -11.99
C VAL A 164 -5.32 -4.52 -12.03
N THR A 165 -6.50 -4.94 -12.48
CA THR A 165 -7.75 -4.20 -12.43
C THR A 165 -8.53 -4.60 -11.19
N GLY A 166 -8.84 -3.64 -10.33
CA GLY A 166 -9.86 -3.82 -9.29
C GLY A 166 -11.26 -3.54 -9.85
N GLY A 167 -12.30 -4.12 -9.26
CA GLY A 167 -13.65 -4.12 -9.84
C GLY A 167 -13.82 -5.32 -10.79
N GLY A 168 -14.94 -5.36 -11.52
CA GLY A 168 -15.27 -6.48 -12.40
C GLY A 168 -16.63 -7.11 -12.11
N VAL A 169 -16.86 -8.32 -12.63
CA VAL A 169 -18.13 -9.02 -12.44
C VAL A 169 -18.30 -9.41 -10.98
N SER A 170 -19.47 -9.10 -10.41
CA SER A 170 -19.80 -9.43 -9.03
C SER A 170 -19.70 -10.94 -8.76
N LEU A 171 -18.88 -11.30 -7.78
CA LEU A 171 -18.72 -12.70 -7.34
C LEU A 171 -20.01 -13.34 -6.83
N SER A 172 -20.98 -12.53 -6.40
CA SER A 172 -22.30 -13.04 -5.95
C SER A 172 -23.14 -13.64 -7.09
N GLU A 173 -22.75 -13.38 -8.34
CA GLU A 173 -23.46 -13.81 -9.54
C GLU A 173 -22.73 -14.94 -10.28
N VAL A 174 -21.74 -15.55 -9.63
CA VAL A 174 -20.91 -16.65 -10.15
C VAL A 174 -20.87 -17.77 -9.11
N HIS A 175 -21.14 -18.99 -9.53
CA HIS A 175 -21.13 -20.14 -8.64
C HIS A 175 -19.68 -20.51 -8.26
N PRO A 176 -19.30 -20.49 -6.97
CA PRO A 176 -17.89 -20.51 -6.56
C PRO A 176 -17.17 -21.83 -6.81
N ALA A 177 -17.89 -22.94 -6.96
CA ALA A 177 -17.27 -24.24 -7.24
C ALA A 177 -17.09 -24.52 -8.74
N THR A 178 -17.95 -23.93 -9.57
CA THR A 178 -18.03 -24.26 -11.02
C THR A 178 -17.62 -23.10 -11.91
N MET A 179 -17.57 -21.88 -11.38
CA MET A 179 -17.39 -20.63 -12.11
C MET A 179 -18.51 -20.31 -13.10
N GLU A 180 -19.64 -21.02 -13.02
CA GLU A 180 -20.80 -20.79 -13.88
C GLU A 180 -21.57 -19.55 -13.44
N SER A 181 -22.06 -18.77 -14.42
CA SER A 181 -22.95 -17.65 -14.19
C SER A 181 -24.27 -18.12 -13.58
N THR A 182 -24.72 -17.47 -12.51
CA THR A 182 -26.05 -17.72 -11.93
C THR A 182 -27.18 -17.08 -12.75
N LYS A 183 -26.85 -16.23 -13.73
CA LYS A 183 -27.79 -15.49 -14.58
C LYS A 183 -27.92 -16.06 -16.00
N CYS A 184 -26.90 -16.75 -16.47
CA CYS A 184 -26.81 -17.29 -17.83
C CYS A 184 -26.24 -18.72 -17.75
N PRO A 185 -27.08 -19.75 -17.64
CA PRO A 185 -26.63 -21.14 -17.65
C PRO A 185 -25.76 -21.44 -18.87
N GLY A 186 -24.68 -22.18 -18.68
CA GLY A 186 -23.67 -22.49 -19.71
C GLY A 186 -22.63 -21.38 -19.97
N LEU A 187 -22.75 -20.21 -19.34
CA LEU A 187 -21.70 -19.17 -19.35
C LEU A 187 -20.78 -19.34 -18.13
N TYR A 188 -19.48 -19.33 -18.34
CA TYR A 188 -18.47 -19.42 -17.28
C TYR A 188 -17.54 -18.20 -17.29
N LEU A 189 -17.19 -17.70 -16.11
CA LEU A 189 -16.36 -16.50 -15.93
C LEU A 189 -15.20 -16.82 -15.00
N CYS A 190 -13.98 -16.47 -15.38
CA CYS A 190 -12.78 -16.78 -14.59
C CYS A 190 -11.68 -15.72 -14.77
N GLY A 191 -10.72 -15.71 -13.86
CA GLY A 191 -9.61 -14.76 -13.86
C GLY A 191 -10.02 -13.34 -13.48
N GLU A 192 -9.29 -12.36 -14.02
CA GLU A 192 -9.37 -10.93 -13.65
C GLU A 192 -10.66 -10.24 -14.11
N ILE A 193 -11.49 -10.87 -14.93
CA ILE A 193 -12.81 -10.32 -15.27
C ILE A 193 -13.75 -10.29 -14.06
N LEU A 194 -13.48 -11.13 -13.06
CA LEU A 194 -14.20 -11.20 -11.79
C LEU A 194 -13.69 -10.11 -10.84
N ASP A 195 -14.57 -9.56 -10.00
CA ASP A 195 -14.18 -8.59 -8.96
C ASP A 195 -13.44 -9.27 -7.81
N ALA A 196 -12.22 -9.70 -8.09
CA ALA A 196 -11.31 -10.37 -7.19
C ALA A 196 -9.87 -10.15 -7.64
N PHE A 197 -9.04 -9.64 -6.73
CA PHE A 197 -7.58 -9.64 -6.88
C PHE A 197 -6.95 -9.90 -5.50
N GLY A 198 -5.74 -10.43 -5.51
CA GLY A 198 -4.91 -10.63 -4.32
C GLY A 198 -3.74 -9.64 -4.27
N PRO A 199 -2.96 -9.66 -3.17
CA PRO A 199 -1.78 -8.83 -3.02
C PRO A 199 -0.70 -9.20 -4.05
N ILE A 200 0.28 -8.32 -4.24
CA ILE A 200 1.42 -8.56 -5.12
C ILE A 200 2.19 -9.83 -4.70
N GLY A 201 2.83 -10.50 -5.66
CA GLY A 201 3.59 -11.73 -5.40
C GLY A 201 2.90 -13.03 -5.83
N GLY A 202 2.14 -13.01 -6.93
CA GLY A 202 1.69 -14.22 -7.63
C GLY A 202 0.28 -14.71 -7.29
N HIS A 203 -0.42 -14.08 -6.34
CA HIS A 203 -1.80 -14.44 -5.97
C HIS A 203 -2.78 -14.31 -7.15
N ASN A 204 -2.62 -13.28 -7.98
CA ASN A 204 -3.48 -13.05 -9.13
C ASN A 204 -3.31 -14.13 -10.22
N PHE A 205 -2.08 -14.63 -10.41
CA PHE A 205 -1.86 -15.79 -11.26
C PHE A 205 -2.51 -17.04 -10.68
N LEU A 206 -2.33 -17.31 -9.40
CA LEU A 206 -2.97 -18.45 -8.73
C LEU A 206 -4.50 -18.40 -8.87
N TRP A 207 -5.11 -17.22 -8.70
CA TRP A 207 -6.53 -16.98 -8.92
C TRP A 207 -6.96 -17.32 -10.34
N ALA A 208 -6.24 -16.79 -11.34
CA ALA A 208 -6.52 -17.06 -12.75
C ALA A 208 -6.43 -18.55 -13.08
N TRP A 209 -5.41 -19.25 -12.59
CA TRP A 209 -5.24 -20.69 -12.82
C TRP A 209 -6.33 -21.52 -12.14
N ALA A 210 -6.63 -21.23 -10.88
CA ALA A 210 -7.62 -21.98 -10.10
C ALA A 210 -9.03 -21.82 -10.69
N THR A 211 -9.45 -20.57 -10.95
CA THR A 211 -10.76 -20.28 -11.53
C THR A 211 -10.86 -20.75 -12.97
N GLY A 212 -9.82 -20.57 -13.79
CA GLY A 212 -9.79 -21.04 -15.17
C GLY A 212 -9.91 -22.57 -15.27
N ARG A 213 -9.19 -23.30 -14.42
CA ARG A 213 -9.31 -24.77 -14.34
C ARG A 213 -10.73 -25.20 -13.95
N SER A 214 -11.32 -24.57 -12.92
CA SER A 214 -12.68 -24.88 -12.48
C SER A 214 -13.70 -24.63 -13.59
N ALA A 215 -13.66 -23.45 -14.22
CA ALA A 215 -14.53 -23.08 -15.33
C ALA A 215 -14.41 -24.09 -16.48
N GLY A 216 -13.20 -24.41 -16.92
CA GLY A 216 -12.96 -25.33 -18.03
C GLY A 216 -13.46 -26.74 -17.78
N MET A 217 -13.23 -27.30 -16.58
CA MET A 217 -13.69 -28.64 -16.23
C MET A 217 -15.23 -28.74 -16.20
N ASN A 218 -15.90 -27.74 -15.64
CA ASN A 218 -17.36 -27.75 -15.52
C ASN A 218 -18.04 -27.46 -16.86
N ALA A 219 -17.48 -26.56 -17.68
CA ALA A 219 -17.96 -26.31 -19.03
C ALA A 219 -17.87 -27.58 -19.89
N ALA A 220 -16.75 -28.30 -19.83
CA ALA A 220 -16.57 -29.55 -20.57
C ALA A 220 -17.53 -30.67 -20.12
N ALA A 221 -17.81 -30.76 -18.82
CA ALA A 221 -18.73 -31.76 -18.28
C ALA A 221 -20.20 -31.55 -18.71
N GLN A 222 -20.56 -30.36 -19.18
CA GLN A 222 -21.89 -30.04 -19.71
C GLN A 222 -21.98 -30.16 -21.24
N LEU A 223 -20.89 -30.47 -21.93
CA LEU A 223 -20.94 -30.75 -23.36
C LEU A 223 -21.57 -32.14 -23.61
N PRO A 224 -22.46 -32.25 -24.61
CA PRO A 224 -23.13 -33.52 -24.95
C PRO A 224 -22.18 -34.59 -25.50
#